data_AF-A0A0D2LS38-F1
#
_entry.id   AF-A0A0D2LS38-F1
#
_cell.length_a   1.000
_cell.length_b   1.000
_cell.length_c   1.000
_cell.angle_alpha   90.00
_cell.angle_beta   90.00
_cell.angle_gamma   90.00
#
_symmetry.space_group_name_H-M   'P 1'
#
loop_
_entity.id
_entity.type
_entity.pdbx_description
1 polymer ?
#
loop_
_entity_poly.entity_id
_entity_poly.type
_entity_poly.pdbx_seq_one_letter_code
_entity_poly.pdbx_strand_id
1 'polypeptide(L)'
;MVAVRVRAWVERGLNPKGGSGTFANEALDEIVALLTHETFRGKMVVILAGYEAEVEALMSANPGLKSRFSEKLHFPDFDAADAAELLRSRLLRDCGLGLDGEAEAALPGLTDKLVKAPGWSNGRDVGTWAKRVFQAYAARTMGQNGGGDDDSDGGAVTADDLQTSLDSFLATKVVPPPPVPPAASATAGQPAFAFENAAPHAPPPVRLKTAPVEPSIVIVEEAEEAAAPPPDGGDGAPAPPAAFGALGDAFLRDVQSGLESLGYDLTSDDVMARLAGDAGLAGRLLPALLAGGGGGGDAAVLLEMVRRWQEAVAEQVEYEKEMKRKMQRPVWRCAVCGRYGCPVMPYIERFEEFEAP
;
A
#
# COMPACT_ATOMS: atom_id res chain seq x y z
N MET A 1 -8.39 5.34 9.05
CA MET A 1 -8.88 5.80 7.73
C MET A 1 -8.76 4.63 6.77
N VAL A 2 -9.87 3.97 6.42
CA VAL A 2 -9.84 2.82 5.49
C VAL A 2 -9.91 3.36 4.07
N ALA A 3 -8.76 3.60 3.44
CA ALA A 3 -8.71 4.01 2.04
C ALA A 3 -8.92 2.79 1.14
N VAL A 4 -10.18 2.52 0.75
CA VAL A 4 -10.48 1.46 -0.22
C VAL A 4 -10.10 1.95 -1.62
N ARG A 5 -8.94 1.51 -2.12
CA ARG A 5 -8.51 1.81 -3.50
C ARG A 5 -9.25 0.91 -4.49
N VAL A 6 -10.34 1.39 -5.07
CA VAL A 6 -11.15 0.70 -6.09
C VAL A 6 -10.43 0.68 -7.46
N ARG A 7 -9.22 0.11 -7.55
CA ARG A 7 -8.46 0.06 -8.82
C ARG A 7 -8.70 -1.20 -9.66
N ALA A 8 -9.50 -2.14 -9.17
CA ALA A 8 -9.60 -3.49 -9.76
C ALA A 8 -11.00 -3.88 -10.27
N TRP A 9 -12.01 -3.00 -10.17
CA TRP A 9 -13.40 -3.39 -10.42
C TRP A 9 -13.90 -3.09 -11.84
N VAL A 10 -13.41 -2.03 -12.48
CA VAL A 10 -14.02 -1.53 -13.73
C VAL A 10 -13.63 -2.36 -14.97
N GLU A 11 -12.38 -2.82 -15.09
CA GLU A 11 -11.95 -3.52 -16.33
C GLU A 11 -12.37 -5.00 -16.42
N ARG A 12 -12.72 -5.67 -15.30
CA ARG A 12 -13.13 -7.09 -15.31
C ARG A 12 -14.55 -7.37 -14.83
N GLY A 13 -15.21 -6.44 -14.12
CA GLY A 13 -16.54 -6.67 -13.53
C GLY A 13 -17.69 -5.91 -14.19
N LEU A 14 -17.40 -4.87 -14.98
CA LEU A 14 -18.42 -3.96 -15.54
C LEU A 14 -18.51 -4.00 -17.06
N ASN A 15 -18.07 -5.07 -17.72
CA ASN A 15 -18.37 -5.26 -19.14
C ASN A 15 -19.87 -5.63 -19.30
N PRO A 16 -20.73 -4.76 -19.90
CA PRO A 16 -22.14 -5.06 -20.12
C PRO A 16 -22.34 -6.10 -21.24
N LYS A 17 -21.25 -6.55 -21.88
CA LYS A 17 -21.25 -7.52 -22.97
C LYS A 17 -20.50 -8.78 -22.57
N GLY A 18 -21.12 -9.58 -21.70
CA GLY A 18 -20.77 -10.99 -21.50
C GLY A 18 -20.65 -11.43 -20.04
N GLY A 19 -21.77 -11.87 -19.45
CA GLY A 19 -21.79 -12.75 -18.26
C GLY A 19 -21.59 -12.10 -16.89
N SER A 20 -22.71 -11.89 -16.18
CA SER A 20 -22.88 -11.66 -14.72
C SER A 20 -22.20 -10.45 -14.05
N GLY A 21 -22.80 -9.27 -14.19
CA GLY A 21 -22.59 -8.09 -13.32
C GLY A 21 -23.24 -8.20 -11.92
N THR A 22 -23.57 -9.40 -11.45
CA THR A 22 -24.25 -9.62 -10.15
C THR A 22 -23.32 -9.40 -8.97
N PHE A 23 -22.07 -9.89 -9.04
CA PHE A 23 -21.10 -9.73 -7.95
C PHE A 23 -20.58 -8.30 -7.80
N ALA A 24 -20.49 -7.55 -8.90
CA ALA A 24 -20.13 -6.14 -8.89
C ALA A 24 -21.16 -5.30 -8.13
N ASN A 25 -22.45 -5.55 -8.39
CA ASN A 25 -23.53 -4.87 -7.72
C ASN A 25 -23.64 -5.29 -6.25
N GLU A 26 -23.50 -6.59 -5.94
CA GLU A 26 -23.53 -7.10 -4.56
C GLU A 26 -22.45 -6.49 -3.67
N ALA A 27 -21.22 -6.32 -4.21
CA ALA A 27 -20.15 -5.67 -3.46
C ALA A 27 -20.40 -4.17 -3.23
N LEU A 28 -21.03 -3.48 -4.18
CA LEU A 28 -21.43 -2.08 -4.00
C LEU A 28 -22.55 -1.95 -2.96
N ASP A 29 -23.51 -2.87 -2.97
CA ASP A 29 -24.58 -2.93 -1.99
C ASP A 29 -24.03 -3.18 -0.58
N GLU A 30 -23.02 -4.05 -0.45
CA GLU A 30 -22.33 -4.28 0.83
C GLU A 30 -21.57 -3.03 1.31
N ILE A 31 -20.90 -2.30 0.41
CA ILE A 31 -20.26 -1.02 0.77
C ILE A 31 -21.30 -0.02 1.28
N VAL A 32 -22.46 0.07 0.61
CA VAL A 32 -23.58 0.92 1.05
C VAL A 32 -24.12 0.47 2.41
N ALA A 33 -24.25 -0.83 2.63
CA ALA A 33 -24.69 -1.40 3.90
C ALA A 33 -23.72 -1.04 5.04
N LEU A 34 -22.41 -1.21 4.82
CA LEU A 34 -21.36 -0.86 5.77
C LEU A 34 -21.35 0.63 6.11
N LEU A 35 -21.64 1.51 5.14
CA LEU A 35 -21.77 2.95 5.39
C LEU A 35 -22.98 3.31 6.27
N THR A 36 -24.01 2.45 6.29
CA THR A 36 -25.23 2.67 7.10
C THR A 36 -25.24 1.95 8.44
N HIS A 37 -24.45 0.88 8.57
CA HIS A 37 -24.45 0.01 9.74
C HIS A 37 -23.93 0.76 10.99
N GLU A 38 -24.64 0.64 12.11
CA GLU A 38 -24.35 1.39 13.34
C GLU A 38 -22.94 1.12 13.88
N THR A 39 -22.45 -0.12 13.72
CA THR A 39 -21.09 -0.52 14.09
C THR A 39 -20.02 0.36 13.48
N PHE A 40 -20.18 0.78 12.21
CA PHE A 40 -19.16 1.49 11.43
C PHE A 40 -19.49 2.98 11.20
N ARG A 41 -20.73 3.39 11.49
CA ARG A 41 -21.16 4.78 11.38
C ARG A 41 -20.26 5.69 12.20
N GLY A 42 -19.66 6.70 11.56
CA GLY A 42 -18.73 7.65 12.19
C GLY A 42 -17.32 7.09 12.48
N LYS A 43 -17.05 5.83 12.15
CA LYS A 43 -15.75 5.17 12.36
C LYS A 43 -15.00 4.87 11.06
N MET A 44 -15.67 5.04 9.92
CA MET A 44 -15.13 4.74 8.60
C MET A 44 -15.36 5.89 7.62
N VAL A 45 -14.34 6.13 6.78
CA VAL A 45 -14.40 7.03 5.64
C VAL A 45 -14.14 6.19 4.40
N VAL A 46 -15.01 6.27 3.40
CA VAL A 46 -14.85 5.59 2.11
C VAL A 46 -14.61 6.64 1.04
N ILE A 47 -13.55 6.49 0.26
CA ILE A 47 -13.19 7.39 -0.84
C ILE A 47 -13.28 6.60 -2.15
N LEU A 48 -14.20 7.00 -3.03
CA LEU A 48 -14.24 6.51 -4.39
C LEU A 48 -13.35 7.39 -5.26
N ALA A 49 -12.44 6.79 -6.02
CA ALA A 49 -11.51 7.48 -6.88
C ALA A 49 -11.43 6.78 -8.24
N GLY A 50 -11.55 7.55 -9.31
CA GLY A 50 -11.55 7.08 -10.69
C GLY A 50 -11.73 8.24 -11.66
N TYR A 51 -11.77 7.95 -12.95
CA TYR A 51 -12.09 8.97 -13.94
C TYR A 51 -13.55 9.42 -13.79
N GLU A 52 -13.82 10.69 -14.05
CA GLU A 52 -15.13 11.32 -13.78
C GLU A 52 -16.29 10.57 -14.43
N ALA A 53 -16.15 10.20 -15.72
CA ALA A 53 -17.17 9.45 -16.44
C ALA A 53 -17.43 8.05 -15.83
N GLU A 54 -16.39 7.37 -15.34
CA GLU A 54 -16.51 6.05 -14.72
C GLU A 54 -17.18 6.14 -13.35
N VAL A 55 -16.83 7.15 -12.55
CA VAL A 55 -17.44 7.39 -11.25
C VAL A 55 -18.91 7.79 -11.41
N GLU A 56 -19.25 8.64 -12.38
CA GLU A 56 -20.65 9.03 -12.61
C GLU A 56 -21.50 7.85 -13.13
N ALA A 57 -20.93 6.99 -13.97
CA ALA A 57 -21.57 5.74 -14.39
C ALA A 57 -21.82 4.81 -13.19
N LEU A 58 -20.86 4.69 -12.28
CA LEU A 58 -20.99 3.92 -11.05
C LEU A 58 -22.09 4.49 -10.13
N MET A 59 -22.11 5.81 -9.93
CA MET A 59 -23.13 6.49 -9.12
C MET A 59 -24.54 6.34 -9.69
N SER A 60 -24.65 6.22 -11.01
CA SER A 60 -25.92 6.02 -11.71
C SER A 60 -26.42 4.58 -11.62
N ALA A 61 -25.55 3.61 -11.31
CA ALA A 61 -25.91 2.20 -11.20
C ALA A 61 -26.75 1.88 -9.95
N ASN A 62 -26.58 2.64 -8.85
CA ASN A 62 -27.36 2.48 -7.63
C ASN A 62 -27.72 3.84 -7.01
N PRO A 63 -29.01 4.23 -6.94
CA PRO A 63 -29.45 5.48 -6.28
C PRO A 63 -29.00 5.62 -4.81
N GLY A 64 -28.80 4.49 -4.13
CA GLY A 64 -28.28 4.41 -2.77
C GLY A 64 -26.86 4.96 -2.62
N LEU A 65 -26.01 4.80 -3.64
CA LEU A 65 -24.65 5.35 -3.69
C LEU A 65 -24.69 6.87 -3.83
N LYS A 66 -25.48 7.39 -4.77
CA LYS A 66 -25.54 8.84 -5.06
C LYS A 66 -25.92 9.69 -3.84
N SER A 67 -26.79 9.18 -2.96
CA SER A 67 -27.19 9.88 -1.73
C SER A 67 -26.14 9.87 -0.61
N ARG A 68 -25.20 8.91 -0.63
CA ARG A 68 -24.20 8.72 0.43
C ARG A 68 -22.81 9.26 0.08
N PHE A 69 -22.56 9.47 -1.21
CA PHE A 69 -21.35 10.12 -1.72
C PHE A 69 -21.69 11.51 -2.27
N SER A 70 -22.07 12.42 -1.37
CA SER A 70 -22.44 13.80 -1.72
C SER A 70 -21.25 14.69 -2.01
N GLU A 71 -20.12 14.45 -1.34
CA GLU A 71 -18.88 15.21 -1.52
C GLU A 71 -18.14 14.71 -2.77
N LYS A 72 -17.93 15.60 -3.73
CA LYS A 72 -17.17 15.34 -4.95
C LYS A 72 -15.95 16.25 -4.98
N LEU A 73 -14.77 15.66 -4.98
CA LEU A 73 -13.50 16.37 -5.18
C LEU A 73 -13.03 16.12 -6.60
N HIS A 74 -12.95 17.17 -7.41
CA HIS A 74 -12.40 17.13 -8.76
C HIS A 74 -10.92 17.49 -8.72
N PHE A 75 -10.09 16.63 -9.30
CA PHE A 75 -8.66 16.84 -9.44
C PHE A 75 -8.36 17.15 -10.91
N PRO A 76 -8.16 18.43 -11.28
CA PRO A 76 -7.79 18.77 -12.64
C PRO A 76 -6.41 18.22 -12.99
N ASP A 77 -6.15 18.06 -14.28
CA ASP A 77 -4.80 17.77 -14.76
C ASP A 77 -3.84 18.90 -14.39
N PHE A 78 -2.60 18.55 -14.12
CA PHE A 78 -1.55 19.51 -13.80
C PHE A 78 -1.30 20.44 -14.98
N ASP A 79 -1.19 21.74 -14.67
CA ASP A 79 -0.66 22.69 -15.62
C ASP A 79 0.89 22.65 -15.67
N ALA A 80 1.48 23.47 -16.51
CA ALA A 80 2.93 23.52 -16.68
C ALA A 80 3.66 24.00 -15.40
N ALA A 81 3.01 24.81 -14.56
CA ALA A 81 3.57 25.30 -13.31
C ALA A 81 3.51 24.21 -12.23
N ASP A 82 2.38 23.51 -12.12
CA ASP A 82 2.22 22.35 -11.23
C ASP A 82 3.26 21.26 -11.56
N ALA A 83 3.46 20.97 -12.85
CA ALA A 83 4.45 20.00 -13.29
C ALA A 83 5.88 20.44 -12.96
N ALA A 84 6.18 21.74 -13.06
CA ALA A 84 7.47 22.31 -12.69
C ALA A 84 7.74 22.19 -11.19
N GLU A 85 6.76 22.57 -10.35
CA GLU A 85 6.86 22.46 -8.90
C GLU A 85 7.04 21.01 -8.46
N LEU A 86 6.24 20.09 -9.02
CA LEU A 86 6.36 18.68 -8.71
C LEU A 86 7.73 18.12 -9.13
N LEU A 87 8.27 18.54 -10.27
CA LEU A 87 9.61 18.12 -10.68
C LEU A 87 10.68 18.57 -9.69
N ARG A 88 10.67 19.85 -9.29
CA ARG A 88 11.60 20.40 -8.29
C ARG A 88 11.51 19.63 -6.98
N SER A 89 10.28 19.44 -6.48
CA SER A 89 10.01 18.68 -5.25
C SER A 89 10.55 17.25 -5.34
N ARG A 90 10.37 16.58 -6.47
CA ARG A 90 10.87 15.22 -6.72
C ARG A 90 12.40 15.17 -6.72
N LEU A 91 13.05 16.07 -7.45
CA LEU A 91 14.52 16.08 -7.56
C LEU A 91 15.17 16.40 -6.21
N LEU A 92 14.62 17.38 -5.49
CA LEU A 92 15.15 17.75 -4.18
C LEU A 92 14.92 16.64 -3.15
N ARG A 93 13.69 16.12 -3.03
CA ARG A 93 13.35 15.14 -2.00
C ARG A 93 13.88 13.74 -2.28
N ASP A 94 13.77 13.28 -3.53
CA ASP A 94 14.09 11.90 -3.88
C ASP A 94 15.58 11.75 -4.29
N CYS A 95 16.24 12.83 -4.72
CA CYS A 95 17.63 12.79 -5.20
C CYS A 95 18.59 13.78 -4.52
N GLY A 96 18.10 14.72 -3.69
CA GLY A 96 18.94 15.76 -3.09
C GLY A 96 19.47 16.80 -4.09
N LEU A 97 18.84 16.93 -5.26
CA LEU A 97 19.34 17.76 -6.35
C LEU A 97 18.53 19.04 -6.53
N GLY A 98 19.22 20.17 -6.55
CA GLY A 98 18.70 21.46 -7.00
C GLY A 98 18.86 21.67 -8.50
N LEU A 99 18.17 22.67 -9.04
CA LEU A 99 18.33 23.16 -10.40
C LEU A 99 19.27 24.37 -10.39
N ASP A 100 20.12 24.50 -11.40
CA ASP A 100 20.89 25.73 -11.61
C ASP A 100 20.01 26.86 -12.20
N GLY A 101 20.57 28.08 -12.28
CA GLY A 101 19.81 29.24 -12.75
C GLY A 101 19.33 29.12 -14.21
N GLU A 102 20.08 28.43 -15.07
CA GLU A 102 19.69 28.23 -16.47
C GLU A 102 18.58 27.18 -16.60
N ALA A 103 18.66 26.10 -15.82
CA ALA A 103 17.67 25.04 -15.70
C ALA A 103 16.35 25.61 -15.16
N GLU A 104 16.41 26.45 -14.13
CA GLU A 104 15.27 27.17 -13.58
C GLU A 104 14.56 28.04 -14.62
N ALA A 105 15.34 28.75 -15.45
CA ALA A 105 14.81 29.59 -16.52
C ALA A 105 14.20 28.76 -17.67
N ALA A 106 14.77 27.60 -17.99
CA ALA A 106 14.29 26.72 -19.07
C ALA A 106 13.04 25.91 -18.67
N LEU A 107 12.89 25.61 -17.38
CA LEU A 107 11.89 24.68 -16.86
C LEU A 107 10.45 24.95 -17.33
N PRO A 108 9.91 26.18 -17.31
CA PRO A 108 8.52 26.45 -17.74
C PRO A 108 8.25 26.05 -19.20
N GLY A 109 9.22 26.24 -20.10
CA GLY A 109 9.09 25.85 -21.51
C GLY A 109 9.15 24.34 -21.69
N LEU A 110 9.91 23.65 -20.86
CA LEU A 110 10.02 22.18 -20.87
C LEU A 110 8.76 21.51 -20.32
N THR A 111 8.21 22.03 -19.23
CA THR A 111 6.97 21.51 -18.65
C THR A 111 5.76 21.80 -19.54
N ASP A 112 5.73 22.92 -20.26
CA ASP A 112 4.69 23.19 -21.26
C ASP A 112 4.70 22.14 -22.39
N LYS A 113 5.89 21.78 -22.89
CA LYS A 113 6.04 20.68 -23.87
C LYS A 113 5.56 19.34 -23.31
N LEU A 114 5.90 19.06 -22.05
CA LEU A 114 5.55 17.81 -21.38
C LEU A 114 4.04 17.65 -21.20
N VAL A 115 3.35 18.69 -20.72
CA VAL A 115 1.89 18.66 -20.49
C VAL A 115 1.12 18.53 -21.81
N LYS A 116 1.65 19.09 -22.90
CA LYS A 116 1.07 18.97 -24.25
C LYS A 116 1.38 17.65 -24.95
N ALA A 117 2.19 16.78 -24.35
CA ALA A 117 2.58 15.52 -24.97
C ALA A 117 1.39 14.54 -25.09
N PRO A 118 1.34 13.72 -26.15
CA PRO A 118 0.29 12.71 -26.29
C PRO A 118 0.35 11.72 -25.13
N GLY A 119 -0.81 11.34 -24.59
CA GLY A 119 -0.89 10.42 -23.45
C GLY A 119 -0.29 10.97 -22.16
N TRP A 120 -0.40 12.28 -21.92
CA TRP A 120 -0.09 12.93 -20.65
C TRP A 120 -0.75 12.19 -19.48
N SER A 121 0.04 11.86 -18.45
CA SER A 121 -0.36 11.06 -17.28
C SER A 121 -0.06 11.77 -15.95
N ASN A 122 -0.07 13.10 -15.94
CA ASN A 122 0.18 13.94 -14.76
C ASN A 122 1.46 13.55 -14.01
N GLY A 123 1.38 13.42 -12.68
CA GLY A 123 2.52 13.13 -11.82
C GLY A 123 3.28 11.83 -12.13
N ARG A 124 2.68 10.88 -12.87
CA ARG A 124 3.42 9.70 -13.36
C ARG A 124 4.49 10.09 -14.37
N ASP A 125 4.15 10.98 -15.30
CA ASP A 125 5.07 11.43 -16.33
C ASP A 125 6.14 12.33 -15.72
N VAL A 126 5.76 13.26 -14.83
CA VAL A 126 6.73 14.07 -14.07
C VAL A 126 7.69 13.19 -13.28
N GLY A 127 7.18 12.16 -12.59
CA GLY A 127 8.03 11.23 -11.85
C GLY A 127 8.92 10.37 -12.75
N THR A 128 8.48 10.05 -13.96
CA THR A 128 9.31 9.33 -14.94
C THR A 128 10.39 10.23 -15.51
N TRP A 129 10.05 11.48 -15.81
CA TRP A 129 11.00 12.48 -16.28
C TRP A 129 12.05 12.80 -15.21
N ALA A 130 11.66 13.00 -13.94
CA ALA A 130 12.59 13.21 -12.81
C ALA A 130 13.66 12.11 -12.72
N LYS A 131 13.27 10.84 -12.87
CA LYS A 131 14.22 9.71 -12.88
C LYS A 131 15.22 9.81 -14.04
N ARG A 132 14.78 10.27 -15.20
CA ARG A 132 15.65 10.45 -16.38
C ARG A 132 16.55 11.67 -16.23
N VAL A 133 16.08 12.74 -15.61
CA VAL A 133 16.90 13.91 -15.23
C VAL A 133 18.04 13.44 -14.33
N PHE A 134 17.74 12.66 -13.29
CA PHE A 134 18.76 12.08 -12.41
C PHE A 134 19.78 11.22 -13.17
N GLN A 135 19.33 10.41 -14.12
CA GLN A 135 20.21 9.60 -14.97
C GLN A 135 21.13 10.46 -15.86
N ALA A 136 20.60 11.53 -16.47
CA ALA A 136 21.38 12.45 -17.29
C ALA A 136 22.44 13.17 -16.44
N TYR A 137 22.03 13.69 -15.29
CA TYR A 137 22.92 14.28 -14.29
C TYR A 137 24.05 13.33 -13.89
N ALA A 138 23.71 12.09 -13.50
CA ALA A 138 24.67 11.10 -13.04
C ALA A 138 25.64 10.66 -14.15
N ALA A 139 25.15 10.51 -15.39
CA ALA A 139 26.00 10.19 -16.53
C ALA A 139 27.01 11.31 -16.81
N ARG A 140 26.59 12.57 -16.69
CA ARG A 140 27.48 13.73 -16.85
C ARG A 140 28.54 13.81 -15.77
N THR A 141 28.16 13.68 -14.49
CA THR A 141 29.09 13.83 -13.36
C THR A 141 30.05 12.64 -13.24
N MET A 142 29.60 11.41 -13.50
CA MET A 142 30.49 10.24 -13.52
C MET A 142 31.49 10.27 -14.70
N GLY A 143 31.13 10.87 -15.84
CA GLY A 143 32.03 11.04 -16.98
C GLY A 143 33.16 12.06 -16.75
N GLN A 144 33.03 12.93 -15.74
CA GLN A 144 34.00 13.99 -15.43
C GLN A 144 35.01 13.61 -14.33
N ASN A 145 34.82 12.48 -13.63
CA ASN A 145 35.63 12.08 -12.47
C ASN A 145 37.02 11.47 -12.82
N GLY A 146 37.64 11.98 -13.90
CA GLY A 146 38.98 11.60 -14.36
C GLY A 146 40.13 12.44 -13.80
N GLY A 147 39.90 13.33 -12.83
CA GLY A 147 40.98 13.99 -12.10
C GLY A 147 40.57 15.28 -11.39
N GLY A 148 40.82 15.32 -10.08
CA GLY A 148 40.83 16.55 -9.29
C GLY A 148 40.00 16.46 -8.02
N ASP A 149 40.68 16.32 -6.88
CA ASP A 149 40.13 16.59 -5.56
C ASP A 149 39.71 18.06 -5.49
N ASP A 150 38.40 18.34 -5.49
CA ASP A 150 37.88 19.61 -4.98
C ASP A 150 36.51 19.36 -4.30
N ASP A 151 36.48 19.66 -3.01
CA ASP A 151 35.44 19.32 -2.03
C ASP A 151 34.30 20.36 -2.08
N SER A 152 33.75 20.60 -3.28
CA SER A 152 32.64 21.54 -3.46
C SER A 152 31.56 20.97 -4.38
N ASP A 153 30.41 20.71 -3.78
CA ASP A 153 29.08 20.73 -4.42
C ASP A 153 28.93 19.78 -5.62
N GLY A 154 28.40 18.58 -5.38
CA GLY A 154 27.91 17.72 -6.47
C GLY A 154 26.92 18.53 -7.31
N GLY A 155 27.36 18.99 -8.48
CA GLY A 155 26.77 20.14 -9.15
C GLY A 155 25.26 20.06 -9.37
N ALA A 156 24.60 21.21 -9.45
CA ALA A 156 23.18 21.28 -9.72
C ALA A 156 22.82 20.67 -11.10
N VAL A 157 21.55 20.28 -11.24
CA VAL A 157 20.97 19.85 -12.52
C VAL A 157 20.96 21.05 -13.47
N THR A 158 21.47 20.85 -14.68
CA THR A 158 21.58 21.93 -15.69
C THR A 158 20.41 21.88 -16.68
N ALA A 159 20.26 22.94 -17.47
CA ALA A 159 19.28 23.01 -18.54
C ALA A 159 19.45 21.87 -19.56
N ASP A 160 20.68 21.44 -19.83
CA ASP A 160 20.98 20.36 -20.78
C ASP A 160 20.51 18.99 -20.26
N ASP A 161 20.63 18.72 -18.95
CA ASP A 161 20.11 17.49 -18.34
C ASP A 161 18.59 17.43 -18.49
N LEU A 162 17.90 18.55 -18.23
CA LEU A 162 16.44 18.65 -18.35
C LEU A 162 15.98 18.46 -19.79
N GLN A 163 16.63 19.13 -20.75
CA GLN A 163 16.28 19.06 -22.17
C GLN A 163 16.54 17.65 -22.73
N THR A 164 17.73 17.09 -22.51
CA THR A 164 18.11 15.75 -23.02
C THR A 164 17.23 14.65 -22.43
N SER A 165 16.94 14.71 -21.13
CA SER A 165 16.06 13.74 -20.48
C SER A 165 14.61 13.86 -20.94
N LEU A 166 14.11 15.07 -21.20
CA LEU A 166 12.77 15.30 -21.71
C LEU A 166 12.63 14.79 -23.15
N ASP A 167 13.59 15.12 -24.02
CA ASP A 167 13.54 14.69 -25.42
C ASP A 167 13.58 13.16 -25.53
N SER A 168 14.47 12.52 -24.75
CA SER A 168 14.50 11.06 -24.61
C SER A 168 13.16 10.49 -24.13
N PHE A 169 12.50 11.17 -23.17
CA PHE A 169 11.20 10.75 -22.66
C PHE A 169 10.10 10.87 -23.70
N LEU A 170 9.99 12.02 -24.35
CA LEU A 170 8.98 12.27 -25.38
C LEU A 170 9.18 11.36 -26.59
N ALA A 171 10.43 11.05 -26.96
CA ALA A 171 10.73 10.06 -28.00
C ALA A 171 10.15 8.68 -27.69
N THR A 172 10.13 8.26 -26.41
CA THR A 172 9.50 6.98 -26.02
C THR A 172 7.97 6.99 -26.10
N LYS A 173 7.34 8.17 -26.18
CA LYS A 173 5.89 8.29 -26.39
C LYS A 173 5.49 8.30 -27.87
N VAL A 174 6.43 8.57 -28.77
CA VAL A 174 6.21 8.50 -30.22
C VAL A 174 6.40 7.05 -30.64
N VAL A 175 5.29 6.32 -30.79
CA VAL A 175 5.31 4.97 -31.36
C VAL A 175 5.78 5.08 -32.83
N PRO A 176 6.89 4.45 -33.25
CA PRO A 176 7.20 4.34 -34.67
C PRO A 176 6.08 3.52 -35.34
N PRO A 177 5.60 3.91 -36.55
CA PRO A 177 4.58 3.14 -37.24
C PRO A 177 5.03 1.68 -37.34
N PRO A 178 4.15 0.70 -37.10
CA PRO A 178 4.52 -0.70 -37.23
C PRO A 178 5.07 -0.94 -38.64
N PRO A 179 6.13 -1.76 -38.80
CA PRO A 179 6.64 -2.07 -40.13
C PRO A 179 5.49 -2.63 -40.97
N VAL A 180 5.20 -1.97 -42.09
CA VAL A 180 4.21 -2.45 -43.05
C VAL A 180 4.69 -3.83 -43.50
N PRO A 181 3.95 -4.92 -43.25
CA PRO A 181 4.37 -6.22 -43.73
C PRO A 181 4.49 -6.15 -45.27
N PRO A 182 5.53 -6.73 -45.88
CA PRO A 182 5.62 -6.77 -47.33
C PRO A 182 4.37 -7.45 -47.87
N ALA A 183 3.77 -6.85 -48.90
CA ALA A 183 2.60 -7.37 -49.57
C ALA A 183 2.88 -8.83 -49.98
N ALA A 184 2.30 -9.78 -49.26
CA ALA A 184 2.42 -11.18 -49.58
C ALA A 184 1.69 -11.42 -50.90
N SER A 185 2.48 -11.62 -51.96
CA SER A 185 2.02 -12.15 -53.23
C SER A 185 1.16 -13.39 -53.02
N ALA A 186 0.05 -13.42 -53.75
CA ALA A 186 -0.83 -14.56 -53.87
C ALA A 186 -0.05 -15.85 -54.14
N THR A 187 -0.28 -16.88 -53.33
CA THR A 187 -0.06 -18.27 -53.75
C THR A 187 -1.25 -19.07 -53.22
N ALA A 188 -2.01 -19.60 -54.18
CA ALA A 188 -3.17 -20.42 -53.97
C ALA A 188 -2.79 -21.83 -53.52
N GLY A 189 -3.62 -22.40 -52.64
CA GLY A 189 -3.89 -23.84 -52.59
C GLY A 189 -3.35 -24.57 -51.37
N GLN A 190 -4.21 -24.78 -50.36
CA GLN A 190 -4.35 -26.06 -49.67
C GLN A 190 -5.73 -26.16 -48.99
N PRO A 191 -6.34 -27.36 -48.91
CA PRO A 191 -7.77 -27.53 -48.71
C PRO A 191 -8.18 -27.51 -47.24
N ALA A 192 -9.45 -27.20 -47.02
CA ALA A 192 -10.13 -27.14 -45.74
C ALA A 192 -10.08 -28.49 -44.99
N PHE A 193 -9.49 -28.49 -43.79
CA PHE A 193 -9.74 -29.53 -42.80
C PHE A 193 -10.93 -29.12 -41.94
N ALA A 194 -11.99 -29.91 -42.02
CA ALA A 194 -13.12 -29.86 -41.11
C ALA A 194 -12.65 -30.27 -39.70
N PHE A 195 -12.84 -29.40 -38.73
CA PHE A 195 -12.79 -29.79 -37.32
C PHE A 195 -14.18 -30.22 -36.88
N GLU A 196 -14.25 -31.49 -36.50
CA GLU A 196 -15.39 -32.19 -35.91
C GLU A 196 -15.82 -31.49 -34.60
N ASN A 197 -17.14 -31.34 -34.42
CA ASN A 197 -17.73 -30.81 -33.19
C ASN A 197 -17.37 -31.68 -31.98
N ALA A 198 -16.57 -31.13 -31.06
CA ALA A 198 -16.43 -31.68 -29.71
C ALA A 198 -17.63 -31.24 -28.85
N ALA A 199 -18.25 -32.21 -28.19
CA ALA A 199 -19.46 -32.11 -27.38
C ALA A 199 -19.40 -31.03 -26.27
N PRO A 200 -20.55 -30.48 -25.84
CA PRO A 200 -20.61 -29.51 -24.76
C PRO A 200 -20.10 -30.11 -23.44
N HIS A 201 -19.13 -29.45 -22.82
CA HIS A 201 -18.73 -29.74 -21.45
C HIS A 201 -19.94 -29.60 -20.51
N ALA A 202 -20.12 -30.60 -19.65
CA ALA A 202 -21.20 -30.63 -18.67
C ALA A 202 -21.10 -29.45 -17.69
N PRO A 203 -22.24 -28.88 -17.25
CA PRO A 203 -22.26 -27.83 -16.24
C PRO A 203 -21.71 -28.35 -14.90
N PRO A 204 -21.13 -27.47 -14.06
CA PRO A 204 -20.73 -27.83 -12.70
C PRO A 204 -21.94 -28.30 -11.88
N PRO A 205 -21.74 -29.13 -10.84
CA PRO A 205 -22.84 -29.70 -10.08
C PRO A 205 -23.67 -28.61 -9.40
N VAL A 206 -24.98 -28.69 -9.60
CA VAL A 206 -25.99 -27.92 -8.87
C VAL A 206 -25.83 -28.24 -7.38
N ARG A 207 -25.54 -27.23 -6.55
CA ARG A 207 -25.65 -27.37 -5.09
C ARG A 207 -27.11 -27.70 -4.77
N LEU A 208 -27.34 -28.91 -4.24
CA LEU A 208 -28.61 -29.31 -3.65
C LEU A 208 -29.02 -28.29 -2.57
N LYS A 209 -30.31 -27.93 -2.56
CA LYS A 209 -30.93 -27.13 -1.52
C LYS A 209 -30.61 -27.74 -0.16
N THR A 210 -29.80 -27.06 0.64
CA THR A 210 -29.73 -27.30 2.08
C THR A 210 -31.11 -26.96 2.66
N ALA A 211 -31.69 -27.92 3.38
CA ALA A 211 -32.91 -27.72 4.16
C ALA A 211 -32.75 -26.54 5.13
N PRO A 212 -33.83 -25.84 5.50
CA PRO A 212 -33.74 -24.76 6.48
C PRO A 212 -33.24 -25.35 7.80
N VAL A 213 -32.05 -24.92 8.22
CA VAL A 213 -31.60 -25.12 9.58
C VAL A 213 -32.43 -24.16 10.42
N GLU A 214 -33.40 -24.70 11.16
CA GLU A 214 -34.13 -23.93 12.17
C GLU A 214 -33.10 -23.41 13.18
N PRO A 215 -33.13 -22.11 13.54
CA PRO A 215 -32.17 -21.56 14.48
C PRO A 215 -32.45 -22.13 15.87
N SER A 216 -31.62 -23.08 16.30
CA SER A 216 -31.47 -23.42 17.71
C SER A 216 -30.85 -22.21 18.40
N ILE A 217 -31.68 -21.39 19.04
CA ILE A 217 -31.24 -20.31 19.91
C ILE A 217 -30.51 -20.96 21.08
N VAL A 218 -29.18 -20.93 21.06
CA VAL A 218 -28.38 -21.09 22.26
C VAL A 218 -28.32 -19.72 22.91
N ILE A 219 -29.14 -19.53 23.94
CA ILE A 219 -29.00 -18.41 24.86
C ILE A 219 -27.69 -18.67 25.60
N VAL A 220 -26.62 -18.02 25.18
CA VAL A 220 -25.46 -17.82 26.04
C VAL A 220 -25.82 -16.60 26.89
N GLU A 221 -26.20 -16.86 28.14
CA GLU A 221 -26.15 -15.82 29.16
C GLU A 221 -24.67 -15.49 29.38
N GLU A 222 -24.15 -14.53 28.62
CA GLU A 222 -22.86 -13.92 28.92
C GLU A 222 -23.07 -12.94 30.06
N ALA A 223 -22.56 -13.34 31.23
CA ALA A 223 -22.39 -12.51 32.38
C ALA A 223 -21.57 -11.26 32.02
N GLU A 224 -22.05 -10.10 32.46
CA GLU A 224 -21.26 -8.89 32.59
C GLU A 224 -19.97 -9.20 33.37
N GLU A 225 -18.85 -9.35 32.66
CA GLU A 225 -17.52 -9.29 33.27
C GLU A 225 -17.01 -7.86 33.11
N ALA A 226 -17.20 -7.10 34.19
CA ALA A 226 -16.74 -5.74 34.34
C ALA A 226 -15.21 -5.66 34.16
N ALA A 227 -14.77 -5.09 33.03
CA ALA A 227 -13.40 -4.64 32.89
C ALA A 227 -13.16 -3.47 33.86
N ALA A 228 -12.14 -3.61 34.71
CA ALA A 228 -11.72 -2.61 35.67
C ALA A 228 -11.38 -1.27 34.98
N PRO A 229 -11.68 -0.11 35.62
CA PRO A 229 -11.33 1.19 35.07
C PRO A 229 -9.80 1.36 35.02
N PRO A 230 -9.26 2.10 34.03
CA PRO A 230 -7.83 2.39 33.97
C PRO A 230 -7.40 3.22 35.20
N PRO A 231 -6.17 3.03 35.72
CA PRO A 231 -5.63 3.94 36.71
C PRO A 231 -5.50 5.34 36.10
N ASP A 232 -6.07 6.32 36.81
CA ASP A 232 -6.06 7.75 36.49
C ASP A 232 -4.70 8.23 35.97
N GLY A 233 -4.72 8.91 34.82
CA GLY A 233 -3.59 9.69 34.33
C GLY A 233 -3.59 9.95 32.83
N GLY A 234 -4.28 11.02 32.41
CA GLY A 234 -3.86 11.93 31.32
C GLY A 234 -3.80 11.42 29.87
N ASP A 235 -4.74 11.88 29.07
CA ASP A 235 -4.66 12.17 27.62
C ASP A 235 -4.18 11.06 26.65
N GLY A 236 -5.16 10.41 26.00
CA GLY A 236 -5.10 10.19 24.55
C GLY A 236 -4.14 9.12 23.98
N ALA A 237 -3.61 8.20 24.78
CA ALA A 237 -2.81 7.11 24.24
C ALA A 237 -3.67 6.13 23.40
N PRO A 238 -3.34 5.85 22.12
CA PRO A 238 -4.05 4.85 21.34
C PRO A 238 -3.84 3.46 21.93
N ALA A 239 -4.92 2.68 21.98
CA ALA A 239 -4.89 1.28 22.39
C ALA A 239 -3.85 0.49 21.56
N PRO A 240 -3.19 -0.52 22.15
CA PRO A 240 -2.29 -1.41 21.41
C PRO A 240 -3.02 -1.98 20.17
N PRO A 241 -2.32 -2.23 19.06
CA PRO A 241 -2.92 -2.78 17.86
C PRO A 241 -3.75 -4.03 18.19
N ALA A 242 -4.97 -4.13 17.66
CA ALA A 242 -5.90 -5.24 17.93
C ALA A 242 -5.26 -6.63 17.69
N ALA A 243 -4.23 -6.69 16.84
CA ALA A 243 -3.44 -7.90 16.56
C ALA A 243 -2.74 -8.49 17.79
N PHE A 244 -2.22 -7.66 18.71
CA PHE A 244 -1.55 -8.17 19.92
C PHE A 244 -2.54 -8.60 20.99
N GLY A 245 -3.66 -7.88 21.14
CA GLY A 245 -4.71 -8.22 22.12
C GLY A 245 -5.35 -9.60 21.86
N ALA A 246 -5.38 -10.05 20.60
CA ALA A 246 -5.91 -11.36 20.23
C ALA A 246 -4.99 -12.55 20.59
N LEU A 247 -3.74 -12.30 20.99
CA LEU A 247 -2.76 -13.35 21.31
C LEU A 247 -2.78 -13.78 22.79
N GLY A 248 -3.38 -12.96 23.65
CA GLY A 248 -3.51 -13.23 25.09
C GLY A 248 -2.24 -12.95 25.91
N ASP A 249 -2.41 -12.40 27.11
CA ASP A 249 -1.31 -11.92 27.96
C ASP A 249 -0.34 -13.03 28.39
N ALA A 250 -0.84 -14.24 28.62
CA ALA A 250 0.00 -15.37 29.05
C ALA A 250 1.01 -15.76 27.96
N PHE A 251 0.54 -15.89 26.72
CA PHE A 251 1.40 -16.16 25.56
C PHE A 251 2.43 -15.05 25.35
N LEU A 252 2.03 -13.78 25.47
CA LEU A 252 2.94 -12.66 25.26
C LEU A 252 4.05 -12.61 26.33
N ARG A 253 3.76 -13.01 27.58
CA ARG A 253 4.79 -13.18 28.62
C ARG A 253 5.74 -14.33 28.29
N ASP A 254 5.23 -15.43 27.77
CA ASP A 254 6.05 -16.58 27.36
C ASP A 254 6.94 -16.21 26.15
N VAL A 255 6.43 -15.43 25.19
CA VAL A 255 7.22 -14.86 24.09
C VAL A 255 8.31 -13.94 24.62
N GLN A 256 8.00 -13.05 25.57
CA GLN A 256 9.00 -12.18 26.20
C GLN A 256 10.12 -12.99 26.85
N SER A 257 9.76 -13.95 27.70
CA SER A 257 10.73 -14.81 28.40
C SER A 257 11.56 -15.63 27.39
N GLY A 258 10.92 -16.11 26.32
CA GLY A 258 11.58 -16.83 25.25
C GLY A 258 12.63 -15.98 24.54
N LEU A 259 12.29 -14.76 24.14
CA LEU A 259 13.22 -13.84 23.47
C LEU A 259 14.42 -13.46 24.37
N GLU A 260 14.17 -13.17 25.65
CA GLU A 260 15.24 -12.86 26.61
C GLU A 260 16.16 -14.07 26.83
N SER A 261 15.60 -15.28 26.88
CA SER A 261 16.39 -16.52 27.00
C SER A 261 17.27 -16.80 25.77
N LEU A 262 16.83 -16.35 24.59
CA LEU A 262 17.59 -16.42 23.34
C LEU A 262 18.63 -15.29 23.21
N GLY A 263 18.71 -14.38 24.19
CA GLY A 263 19.68 -13.30 24.26
C GLY A 263 19.31 -12.05 23.45
N TYR A 264 18.05 -11.85 23.11
CA TYR A 264 17.60 -10.63 22.46
C TYR A 264 17.50 -9.48 23.46
N ASP A 265 18.13 -8.35 23.15
CA ASP A 265 17.96 -7.09 23.87
C ASP A 265 16.69 -6.38 23.40
N LEU A 266 15.60 -6.57 24.13
CA LEU A 266 14.29 -6.00 23.81
C LEU A 266 14.22 -4.46 23.98
N THR A 267 15.32 -3.78 24.30
CA THR A 267 15.37 -2.31 24.37
C THR A 267 16.00 -1.67 23.14
N SER A 268 16.52 -2.47 22.21
CA SER A 268 17.21 -2.01 21.00
C SER A 268 16.27 -1.89 19.80
N ASP A 269 16.32 -0.75 19.10
CA ASP A 269 15.56 -0.49 17.86
C ASP A 269 15.89 -1.49 16.74
N ASP A 270 17.12 -2.00 16.69
CA ASP A 270 17.57 -2.96 15.65
C ASP A 270 16.95 -4.35 15.82
N VAL A 271 16.51 -4.69 17.04
CA VAL A 271 15.92 -5.99 17.35
C VAL A 271 14.55 -6.15 16.70
N MET A 272 13.77 -5.07 16.59
CA MET A 272 12.47 -5.05 15.90
C MET A 272 12.57 -5.53 14.45
N ALA A 273 13.45 -4.91 13.68
CA ALA A 273 13.65 -5.23 12.26
C ALA A 273 14.19 -6.65 12.06
N ARG A 274 15.05 -7.12 12.97
CA ARG A 274 15.58 -8.49 12.95
C ARG A 274 14.51 -9.53 13.23
N LEU A 275 13.66 -9.31 14.24
CA LEU A 275 12.59 -10.25 14.62
C LEU A 275 11.50 -10.36 13.55
N ALA A 276 11.16 -9.24 12.90
CA ALA A 276 10.19 -9.20 11.80
C ALA A 276 10.61 -10.05 10.59
N GLY A 277 11.92 -10.12 10.30
CA GLY A 277 12.46 -10.83 9.12
C GLY A 277 12.94 -12.26 9.37
N ASP A 278 12.92 -12.75 10.61
CA ASP A 278 13.53 -14.02 10.97
C ASP A 278 12.59 -15.21 10.79
N ALA A 279 12.69 -15.87 9.64
CA ALA A 279 11.90 -17.06 9.30
C ALA A 279 12.13 -18.26 10.24
N GLY A 280 13.24 -18.30 10.98
CA GLY A 280 13.56 -19.38 11.91
C GLY A 280 13.15 -19.11 13.36
N LEU A 281 12.67 -17.91 13.68
CA LEU A 281 12.38 -17.49 15.06
C LEU A 281 11.30 -18.36 15.71
N ALA A 282 10.21 -18.66 14.99
CA ALA A 282 9.11 -19.49 15.53
C ALA A 282 9.60 -20.85 16.03
N GLY A 283 10.49 -21.50 15.28
CA GLY A 283 11.09 -22.77 15.69
C GLY A 283 12.02 -22.65 16.89
N ARG A 284 12.71 -21.51 17.07
CA ARG A 284 13.60 -21.27 18.22
C ARG A 284 12.86 -20.85 19.48
N LEU A 285 11.71 -20.19 19.36
CA LEU A 285 10.85 -19.83 20.49
C LEU A 285 10.01 -21.01 20.99
N LEU A 286 9.64 -21.95 20.11
CA LEU A 286 8.75 -23.06 20.44
C LEU A 286 9.16 -23.85 21.71
N PRO A 287 10.44 -24.21 21.95
CA PRO A 287 10.83 -24.90 23.18
C PRO A 287 10.58 -24.08 24.45
N ALA A 288 10.78 -22.76 24.39
CA ALA A 288 10.52 -21.87 25.53
C ALA A 288 9.02 -21.71 25.77
N LEU A 289 8.22 -21.63 24.71
CA LEU A 289 6.76 -21.54 24.79
C LEU A 289 6.11 -22.82 25.31
N LEU A 290 6.64 -23.99 24.95
CA LEU A 290 6.19 -25.27 25.49
C LEU A 290 6.57 -25.48 26.97
N ALA A 291 7.63 -24.80 27.44
CA ALA A 291 8.04 -24.81 28.84
C ALA A 291 7.27 -23.77 29.68
N GLY A 292 6.76 -22.70 29.04
CA GLY A 292 5.90 -21.69 29.64
C GLY A 292 4.53 -22.28 29.95
N GLY A 293 4.16 -22.33 31.24
CA GLY A 293 2.90 -22.93 31.69
C GLY A 293 1.63 -22.18 31.29
N GLY A 294 1.71 -21.13 30.45
CA GLY A 294 0.63 -20.21 30.11
C GLY A 294 -0.32 -20.66 28.99
N GLY A 295 0.03 -21.71 28.25
CA GLY A 295 -0.84 -22.24 27.21
C GLY A 295 -0.46 -23.67 26.88
N GLY A 296 -1.18 -24.64 27.44
CA GLY A 296 -1.13 -26.05 27.06
C GLY A 296 -1.69 -26.26 25.65
N GLY A 297 -1.06 -25.63 24.67
CA GLY A 297 -1.43 -25.65 23.27
C GLY A 297 -0.59 -26.64 22.48
N ASP A 298 -1.21 -27.23 21.47
CA ASP A 298 -0.51 -27.99 20.43
C ASP A 298 0.62 -27.12 19.83
N ALA A 299 1.78 -27.72 19.58
CA ALA A 299 2.93 -27.05 18.99
C ALA A 299 2.59 -26.34 17.67
N ALA A 300 1.64 -26.89 16.90
CA ALA A 300 1.14 -26.27 15.68
C ALA A 300 0.43 -24.92 15.96
N VAL A 301 -0.35 -24.85 17.04
CA VAL A 301 -1.06 -23.63 17.45
C VAL A 301 -0.08 -22.57 17.93
N LEU A 302 0.92 -22.95 18.74
CA LEU A 302 1.94 -22.02 19.22
C LEU A 302 2.77 -21.43 18.08
N LEU A 303 3.14 -22.25 17.08
CA LEU A 303 3.85 -21.77 15.90
C LEU A 303 3.04 -20.75 15.10
N GLU A 304 1.74 -21.00 14.93
CA GLU A 304 0.84 -20.06 14.26
C GLU A 304 0.66 -18.76 15.06
N MET A 305 0.57 -18.84 16.39
CA MET A 305 0.52 -17.65 17.25
C MET A 305 1.81 -16.83 17.19
N VAL A 306 2.98 -17.48 17.16
CA VAL A 306 4.26 -16.77 16.96
C VAL A 306 4.33 -16.12 15.59
N ARG A 307 3.84 -16.79 14.54
CA ARG A 307 3.79 -16.21 13.20
C ARG A 307 2.92 -14.95 13.16
N ARG A 308 1.72 -15.00 13.74
CA ARG A 308 0.83 -13.84 13.87
C ARG A 308 1.46 -12.70 14.67
N TRP A 309 2.17 -13.04 15.75
CA TRP A 309 2.95 -12.07 16.50
C TRP A 309 4.06 -11.42 15.65
N GLN A 310 4.82 -12.20 14.88
CA GLN A 310 5.86 -11.67 13.97
C GLN A 310 5.27 -10.77 12.87
N GLU A 311 4.10 -11.12 12.32
CA GLU A 311 3.39 -10.29 11.35
C GLU A 311 3.01 -8.94 11.97
N ALA A 312 2.51 -8.92 13.22
CA ALA A 312 2.21 -7.68 13.93
C ALA A 312 3.47 -6.83 14.21
N VAL A 313 4.60 -7.46 14.55
CA VAL A 313 5.89 -6.79 14.70
C VAL A 313 6.37 -6.19 13.36
N ALA A 314 6.16 -6.88 12.23
CA ALA A 314 6.51 -6.37 10.91
C ALA A 314 5.65 -5.17 10.49
N GLU A 315 4.35 -5.19 10.76
CA GLU A 315 3.45 -4.04 10.54
C GLU A 315 3.91 -2.81 11.33
N GLN A 316 4.36 -3.00 12.58
CA GLN A 316 4.91 -1.91 13.39
C GLN A 316 6.17 -1.30 12.78
N VAL A 317 7.09 -2.12 12.26
CA VAL A 317 8.31 -1.63 11.60
C VAL A 317 7.97 -0.76 10.39
N GLU A 318 6.97 -1.14 9.60
CA GLU A 318 6.50 -0.32 8.47
C GLU A 318 5.81 0.97 8.93
N TYR A 319 5.01 0.91 10.01
CA TYR A 319 4.39 2.10 10.61
C TYR A 319 5.45 3.11 11.10
N GLU A 320 6.51 2.64 11.76
CA GLU A 320 7.61 3.50 12.17
C GLU A 320 8.32 4.17 10.99
N LYS A 321 8.52 3.45 9.88
CA LYS A 321 9.06 4.03 8.65
C LYS A 321 8.14 5.11 8.09
N GLU A 322 6.83 4.91 8.13
CA GLU A 322 5.85 5.91 7.70
C GLU A 322 5.87 7.15 8.61
N MET A 323 5.93 6.98 9.92
CA MET A 323 5.96 8.10 10.87
C MET A 323 7.27 8.88 10.81
N LYS A 324 8.41 8.19 10.65
CA LYS A 324 9.70 8.85 10.36
C LYS A 324 9.64 9.71 9.09
N ARG A 325 8.92 9.29 8.04
CA ARG A 325 8.68 10.12 6.84
C ARG A 325 7.84 11.37 7.12
N LYS A 326 7.01 11.35 8.16
CA LYS A 326 6.17 12.47 8.60
C LYS A 326 6.83 13.34 9.67
N MET A 327 8.14 13.13 9.96
CA MET A 327 8.88 13.82 11.03
C MET A 327 8.27 13.63 12.43
N GLN A 328 7.50 12.56 12.61
CA GLN A 328 6.90 12.18 13.89
C GLN A 328 7.55 10.89 14.37
N ARG A 329 8.11 10.90 15.58
CA ARG A 329 8.68 9.70 16.20
C ARG A 329 7.72 9.18 17.27
N PRO A 330 7.04 8.04 17.05
CA PRO A 330 6.25 7.43 18.12
C PRO A 330 7.18 6.92 19.22
N VAL A 331 6.83 7.21 20.47
CA VAL A 331 7.48 6.66 21.66
C VAL A 331 6.68 5.43 22.08
N TRP A 332 7.28 4.26 21.87
CA TRP A 332 6.63 2.98 22.16
C TRP A 332 6.89 2.50 23.58
N ARG A 333 5.83 2.05 24.24
CA ARG A 333 5.90 1.38 25.53
C ARG A 333 5.22 0.02 25.46
N CYS A 334 5.77 -0.97 26.14
CA CYS A 334 5.20 -2.31 26.16
C CYS A 334 4.11 -2.45 27.23
N ALA A 335 2.93 -2.96 26.88
CA ALA A 335 1.84 -3.23 27.82
C ALA A 335 2.11 -4.43 28.74
N VAL A 336 3.00 -5.34 28.36
CA VAL A 336 3.35 -6.52 29.19
C VAL A 336 4.40 -6.18 30.24
N CYS A 337 5.49 -5.50 29.85
CA CYS A 337 6.63 -5.25 30.74
C CYS A 337 6.89 -3.78 31.08
N GLY A 338 6.19 -2.85 30.45
CA GLY A 338 6.34 -1.41 30.70
C GLY A 338 7.62 -0.77 30.15
N ARG A 339 8.53 -1.54 29.54
CA ARG A 339 9.80 -1.03 28.98
C ARG A 339 9.57 -0.31 27.65
N TYR A 340 10.39 0.71 27.41
CA TYR A 340 10.48 1.40 26.12
C TYR A 340 11.11 0.51 25.06
N GLY A 341 10.61 0.59 23.81
CA GLY A 341 11.16 -0.14 22.66
C GLY A 341 10.87 -1.64 22.60
N CYS A 342 10.20 -2.21 23.61
CA CYS A 342 9.98 -3.66 23.66
C CYS A 342 8.88 -4.14 22.67
N PRO A 343 9.19 -5.08 21.74
CA PRO A 343 8.27 -5.57 20.69
C PRO A 343 7.09 -6.39 21.18
N VAL A 344 7.10 -6.83 22.43
CA VAL A 344 6.24 -7.93 22.89
C VAL A 344 4.76 -7.55 22.77
N MET A 345 4.40 -6.36 23.23
CA MET A 345 3.04 -5.80 23.12
C MET A 345 3.11 -4.27 23.15
N PRO A 346 3.58 -3.64 22.08
CA PRO A 346 3.85 -2.21 22.06
C PRO A 346 2.56 -1.41 21.85
N TYR A 347 2.45 -0.29 22.56
CA TYR A 347 1.48 0.77 22.32
C TYR A 347 2.21 2.12 22.26
N ILE A 348 1.61 3.09 21.58
CA ILE A 348 2.18 4.43 21.48
C ILE A 348 1.81 5.17 22.76
N GLU A 349 2.80 5.52 23.57
CA GLU A 349 2.58 6.32 24.78
C GLU A 349 2.44 7.80 24.42
N ARG A 350 3.26 8.28 23.47
CA ARG A 350 3.25 9.67 22.98
C ARG A 350 3.97 9.78 21.63
N PHE A 351 3.82 10.92 20.97
CA PHE A 351 4.60 11.27 19.78
C PHE A 351 5.61 12.36 20.15
N GLU A 352 6.83 12.22 19.65
CA GLU A 352 7.86 13.26 19.71
C GLU A 352 8.04 13.85 18.31
N GLU A 353 8.00 15.19 18.24
CA GLU A 353 8.38 15.92 17.04
C GLU A 353 9.90 16.06 17.03
N PHE A 354 10.52 15.79 15.89
CA PHE A 354 11.96 15.96 15.72
C PHE A 354 12.19 16.91 14.54
N GLU A 355 12.88 18.02 14.81
CA GLU A 355 13.39 18.92 13.77
C GLU A 355 14.56 18.21 13.07
N ALA A 356 14.47 18.06 11.75
CA ALA A 356 15.57 17.50 10.97
C ALA A 356 16.83 18.37 11.15
N PRO A 357 18.02 17.76 11.40
CA PRO A 357 19.27 18.48 11.52
C PRO A 357 19.71 19.15 10.22
#